data_AF-A0A4U6UU83-F1
#
_entry.id   AF-A0A4U6UU83-F1
#
_cell.length_a   1.000
_cell.length_b   1.000
_cell.length_c   1.000
_cell.angle_alpha   90.00
_cell.angle_beta   90.00
_cell.angle_gamma   90.00
#
_symmetry.space_group_name_H-M   'P 1'
#
loop_
_entity.id
_entity.type
_entity.pdbx_description
1 polymer ?
#
loop_
_entity_poly.entity_id
_entity_poly.type
_entity_poly.pdbx_seq_one_letter_code
_entity_poly.pdbx_strand_id
1 'polypeptide(L)'
;MAGGFLPPAPSPHTVPVFSSPLTGFLSQTESPSQRHSTLPLRLRRRRRRRPRLLHQLEMPPFSFTLDEGSSRLKKPCKWQRVLLKVSGEALAGDHRENIDPKITMAIAREVASVTKLGVEVQIVFRMSEVAEPYIRRRALRHLEKGRVVIFAAGTGNPFFTTDTAAALRCSEINAEVVLKVTNVDGMYDADPKHNPNASLLETVSYHEVTTRDLSVMDMTAITLCQENQHSFCRL
;
A
#
# COMPACT_ATOMS: atom_id res chain seq x y z
N MET A 1 58.02 13.31 -11.01
CA MET A 1 56.70 13.39 -11.66
C MET A 1 56.18 11.97 -11.83
N ALA A 2 55.19 11.56 -11.05
CA ALA A 2 54.47 10.31 -11.24
C ALA A 2 52.98 10.67 -11.20
N GLY A 3 52.34 10.68 -12.37
CA GLY A 3 50.92 10.99 -12.51
C GLY A 3 50.08 9.81 -12.06
N GLY A 4 49.36 9.97 -10.96
CA GLY A 4 48.34 9.03 -10.52
C GLY A 4 47.10 9.17 -11.39
N PHE A 5 46.72 8.07 -12.06
CA PHE A 5 45.44 7.93 -12.73
C PHE A 5 44.33 7.95 -11.67
N LEU A 6 43.55 9.03 -11.62
CA LEU A 6 42.29 9.02 -10.88
C LEU A 6 41.31 8.07 -11.59
N PRO A 7 40.57 7.21 -10.87
CA PRO A 7 39.47 6.47 -11.49
C PRO A 7 38.38 7.46 -11.97
N PRO A 8 37.70 7.17 -13.09
CA PRO A 8 36.64 8.02 -13.60
C PRO A 8 35.47 8.08 -12.60
N ALA A 9 34.86 9.27 -12.49
CA ALA A 9 33.67 9.49 -11.67
C ALA A 9 32.49 8.60 -12.14
N PRO A 10 31.67 8.06 -11.22
CA PRO A 10 30.49 7.28 -11.59
C PRO A 10 29.47 8.15 -12.36
N SER A 11 28.83 7.56 -13.37
CA SER A 11 27.85 8.24 -14.21
C SER A 11 26.54 8.52 -13.45
N PRO A 12 25.78 9.57 -13.83
CA PRO A 12 24.55 9.98 -13.14
C PRO A 12 23.35 9.02 -13.31
N HIS A 13 23.58 7.77 -13.73
CA HIS A 13 22.55 6.78 -14.06
C HIS A 13 22.67 5.48 -13.26
N THR A 14 23.48 5.48 -12.21
CA THR A 14 23.85 4.29 -11.45
C THR A 14 23.29 4.40 -10.03
N VAL A 15 22.38 3.50 -9.67
CA VAL A 15 21.73 3.44 -8.35
C VAL A 15 22.53 2.49 -7.43
N PRO A 16 23.13 2.98 -6.34
CA PRO A 16 23.83 2.10 -5.39
C PRO A 16 22.87 1.40 -4.43
N VAL A 17 23.11 0.12 -4.16
CA VAL A 17 22.47 -0.65 -3.08
C VAL A 17 23.46 -0.75 -1.91
N PHE A 18 23.10 -0.17 -0.75
CA PHE A 18 23.86 -0.34 0.48
C PHE A 18 23.41 -1.63 1.19
N SER A 19 24.32 -2.58 1.37
CA SER A 19 24.10 -3.71 2.27
C SER A 19 24.16 -3.22 3.72
N SER A 20 23.04 -3.29 4.44
CA SER A 20 23.00 -2.93 5.86
C SER A 20 23.53 -4.08 6.73
N PRO A 21 24.27 -3.81 7.82
CA PRO A 21 24.80 -4.84 8.74
C PRO A 21 23.81 -5.25 9.85
N LEU A 22 22.50 -5.25 9.60
CA LEU A 22 21.48 -5.47 10.65
C LEU A 22 21.00 -6.93 10.81
N THR A 23 21.69 -7.91 10.21
CA THR A 23 21.33 -9.34 10.24
C THR A 23 21.73 -10.08 11.54
N GLY A 24 21.75 -9.39 12.69
CA GLY A 24 22.30 -9.92 13.95
C GLY A 24 21.29 -10.26 15.06
N PHE A 25 19.99 -10.00 14.87
CA PHE A 25 18.99 -10.20 15.92
C PHE A 25 17.79 -10.94 15.33
N LEU A 26 17.80 -12.27 15.45
CA LEU A 26 16.66 -13.20 15.54
C LEU A 26 17.13 -14.59 15.07
N SER A 27 17.90 -15.25 15.93
CA SER A 27 17.98 -16.71 15.92
C SER A 27 17.35 -17.23 17.21
N GLN A 28 16.75 -18.42 17.11
CA GLN A 28 16.15 -19.26 18.16
C GLN A 28 14.63 -19.16 18.32
N THR A 29 13.93 -20.11 17.68
CA THR A 29 13.18 -21.16 18.39
C THR A 29 12.86 -22.30 17.42
N GLU A 30 13.20 -23.52 17.83
CA GLU A 30 13.03 -24.77 17.07
C GLU A 30 11.59 -25.32 17.10
N SER A 31 11.34 -26.21 16.14
CA SER A 31 10.14 -26.98 15.72
C SER A 31 9.50 -27.92 16.78
N PRO A 32 8.34 -28.62 16.53
CA PRO A 32 8.37 -29.86 15.72
C PRO A 32 7.09 -30.28 14.93
N SER A 33 7.35 -31.11 13.88
CA SER A 33 6.58 -32.29 13.41
C SER A 33 5.41 -32.19 12.39
N GLN A 34 5.73 -32.64 11.16
CA GLN A 34 5.08 -33.56 10.21
C GLN A 34 3.53 -33.73 10.13
N ARG A 35 3.00 -33.61 8.90
CA ARG A 35 2.37 -34.75 8.16
C ARG A 35 2.11 -34.43 6.67
N HIS A 36 2.44 -35.40 5.82
CA HIS A 36 2.24 -35.41 4.36
C HIS A 36 0.78 -35.74 3.98
N SER A 37 0.26 -35.09 2.94
CA SER A 37 -0.71 -35.72 2.01
C SER A 37 -0.76 -34.98 0.67
N THR A 38 -0.31 -35.65 -0.38
CA THR A 38 -0.44 -35.35 -1.81
C THR A 38 -1.88 -35.61 -2.31
N LEU A 39 -2.35 -34.88 -3.34
CA LEU A 39 -3.30 -35.31 -4.42
C LEU A 39 -3.60 -34.11 -5.38
N PRO A 40 -4.12 -34.33 -6.62
CA PRO A 40 -3.56 -33.71 -7.82
C PRO A 40 -4.45 -32.67 -8.52
N LEU A 41 -3.78 -31.90 -9.39
CA LEU A 41 -4.33 -30.95 -10.36
C LEU A 41 -5.22 -31.63 -11.42
N ARG A 42 -6.45 -31.13 -11.60
CA ARG A 42 -7.25 -31.37 -12.83
C ARG A 42 -7.58 -30.07 -13.54
N LEU A 43 -6.88 -29.90 -14.66
CA LEU A 43 -7.09 -28.89 -15.70
C LEU A 43 -8.45 -29.08 -16.38
N ARG A 44 -9.31 -28.04 -16.41
CA ARG A 44 -10.49 -28.01 -17.31
C ARG A 44 -10.38 -26.88 -18.33
N ARG A 45 -10.40 -27.30 -19.59
CA ARG A 45 -10.21 -26.54 -20.83
C ARG A 45 -11.21 -25.37 -20.98
N ARG A 46 -10.68 -24.19 -21.33
CA ARG A 46 -11.43 -23.07 -21.92
C ARG A 46 -12.02 -23.49 -23.28
N ARG A 47 -13.32 -23.28 -23.49
CA ARG A 47 -13.93 -23.20 -24.83
C ARG A 47 -14.27 -21.74 -25.13
N ARG A 48 -13.65 -21.22 -26.19
CA ARG A 48 -14.05 -19.98 -26.88
C ARG A 48 -15.44 -20.16 -27.50
N ARG A 49 -16.31 -19.15 -27.38
CA ARG A 49 -17.29 -18.81 -28.43
C ARG A 49 -17.42 -17.28 -28.55
N ARG A 50 -17.36 -16.82 -29.81
CA ARG A 50 -17.55 -15.45 -30.31
C ARG A 50 -19.06 -15.18 -30.57
N PRO A 51 -19.46 -13.94 -30.90
CA PRO A 51 -20.62 -13.25 -30.32
C PRO A 51 -21.90 -13.34 -31.17
N ARG A 52 -23.07 -13.06 -30.57
CA ARG A 52 -24.29 -12.69 -31.30
C ARG A 52 -25.07 -11.60 -30.56
N LEU A 53 -25.64 -10.72 -31.37
CA LEU A 53 -26.25 -9.41 -31.13
C LEU A 53 -27.57 -9.43 -30.34
N LEU A 54 -27.92 -8.22 -29.86
CA LEU A 54 -29.11 -7.77 -29.12
C LEU A 54 -30.44 -8.44 -29.49
N HIS A 55 -31.19 -8.79 -28.44
CA HIS A 55 -32.63 -8.54 -28.41
C HIS A 55 -33.06 -8.21 -26.97
N GLN A 56 -33.70 -7.05 -26.81
CA GLN A 56 -34.40 -6.63 -25.59
C GLN A 56 -35.54 -7.60 -25.30
N LEU A 57 -35.57 -8.24 -24.12
CA LEU A 57 -36.79 -8.82 -23.55
C LEU A 57 -36.73 -8.72 -22.02
N GLU A 58 -37.88 -8.33 -21.46
CA GLU A 58 -38.15 -7.92 -20.09
C GLU A 58 -37.91 -9.04 -19.05
N MET A 59 -37.50 -8.64 -17.84
CA MET A 59 -37.29 -9.55 -16.70
C MET A 59 -38.63 -9.89 -16.02
N PRO A 60 -38.96 -11.17 -15.78
CA PRO A 60 -40.08 -11.56 -14.92
C PRO A 60 -39.68 -11.46 -13.43
N PRO A 61 -40.64 -11.23 -12.52
CA PRO A 61 -40.37 -11.14 -11.10
C PRO A 61 -40.04 -12.54 -10.54
N PHE A 62 -38.83 -12.69 -10.00
CA PHE A 62 -38.42 -13.87 -9.26
C PHE A 62 -39.24 -13.96 -7.96
N SER A 63 -40.15 -14.93 -7.87
CA SER A 63 -40.72 -15.40 -6.62
C SER A 63 -39.75 -16.37 -5.95
N PHE A 64 -39.30 -16.03 -4.74
CA PHE A 64 -38.51 -16.89 -3.88
C PHE A 64 -39.43 -17.46 -2.79
N THR A 65 -39.58 -18.78 -2.74
CA THR A 65 -40.33 -19.51 -1.71
C THR A 65 -39.54 -19.53 -0.40
N LEU A 66 -40.19 -19.12 0.69
CA LEU A 66 -39.68 -19.10 2.06
C LEU A 66 -39.56 -20.51 2.66
N ASP A 67 -38.42 -20.76 3.31
CA ASP A 67 -38.23 -21.81 4.31
C ASP A 67 -38.55 -21.21 5.70
N GLU A 68 -39.49 -21.81 6.42
CA GLU A 68 -39.97 -21.36 7.73
C GLU A 68 -39.02 -21.85 8.84
N GLY A 69 -38.19 -20.93 9.34
CA GLY A 69 -37.31 -21.18 10.48
C GLY A 69 -37.04 -19.90 11.28
N SER A 70 -38.03 -19.46 12.07
CA SER A 70 -37.91 -18.54 13.21
C SER A 70 -36.96 -17.34 13.03
N SER A 71 -37.28 -16.38 12.16
CA SER A 71 -36.63 -15.07 12.16
C SER A 71 -37.55 -14.04 12.82
N ARG A 72 -37.15 -13.59 14.01
CA ARG A 72 -37.72 -12.39 14.65
C ARG A 72 -37.64 -11.26 13.62
N LEU A 73 -38.79 -10.83 13.08
CA LEU A 73 -38.91 -9.76 12.09
C LEU A 73 -38.08 -8.56 12.55
N LYS A 74 -36.87 -8.42 11.99
CA LYS A 74 -35.99 -7.29 12.27
C LYS A 74 -36.74 -6.08 11.72
N LYS A 75 -37.29 -5.26 12.62
CA LYS A 75 -38.00 -4.03 12.26
C LYS A 75 -37.13 -3.31 11.22
N PRO A 76 -37.67 -2.96 10.03
CA PRO A 76 -36.85 -2.37 8.98
C PRO A 76 -36.20 -1.12 9.56
N CYS A 77 -34.87 -1.08 9.50
CA CYS A 77 -34.12 0.10 9.94
C CYS A 77 -34.61 1.28 9.10
N LYS A 78 -34.99 2.39 9.78
CA LYS A 78 -35.54 3.57 9.11
C LYS A 78 -34.57 4.13 8.06
N TRP A 79 -33.27 3.94 8.26
CA TRP A 79 -32.22 4.33 7.33
C TRP A 79 -31.37 3.12 6.98
N GLN A 80 -31.11 2.94 5.69
CA GLN A 80 -30.24 1.89 5.17
C GLN A 80 -28.77 2.35 5.12
N ARG A 81 -28.52 3.64 4.87
CA ARG A 81 -27.18 4.23 4.78
C ARG A 81 -27.15 5.55 5.54
N VAL A 82 -26.12 5.72 6.38
CA VAL A 82 -25.92 6.92 7.20
C VAL A 82 -24.50 7.44 7.10
N LEU A 83 -24.36 8.77 7.14
CA LEU A 83 -23.08 9.46 7.21
C LEU A 83 -22.92 10.03 8.64
N LEU A 84 -22.00 9.48 9.41
CA LEU A 84 -21.65 9.94 10.74
C LEU A 84 -20.53 10.98 10.65
N LYS A 85 -20.86 12.25 10.87
CA LYS A 85 -19.87 13.32 11.01
C LYS A 85 -19.41 13.39 12.47
N VAL A 86 -18.12 13.19 12.70
CA VAL A 86 -17.46 13.33 14.00
C VAL A 86 -16.65 14.62 13.99
N SER A 87 -16.87 15.53 14.94
CA SER A 87 -15.95 16.65 15.18
C SER A 87 -14.71 16.10 15.89
N GLY A 88 -13.50 16.54 15.57
CA GLY A 88 -12.32 15.95 16.22
C GLY A 88 -12.05 16.47 17.60
N GLU A 89 -12.73 17.52 18.06
CA GLU A 89 -12.85 17.76 19.51
C GLU A 89 -13.52 16.57 20.22
N ALA A 90 -14.49 15.90 19.57
CA ALA A 90 -15.10 14.69 20.10
C ALA A 90 -14.15 13.49 20.06
N LEU A 91 -13.13 13.48 19.18
CA LEU A 91 -12.11 12.43 19.18
C LEU A 91 -11.00 12.69 20.21
N ALA A 92 -10.78 13.94 20.59
CA ALA A 92 -9.64 14.33 21.41
C ALA A 92 -9.88 14.18 22.92
N GLY A 93 -11.16 14.17 23.34
CA GLY A 93 -11.53 14.03 24.75
C GLY A 93 -11.08 15.22 25.58
N ASP A 94 -10.51 14.95 26.76
CA ASP A 94 -9.97 15.99 27.64
C ASP A 94 -8.62 16.57 27.14
N HIS A 95 -7.99 15.92 26.15
CA HIS A 95 -6.73 16.36 25.56
C HIS A 95 -7.00 17.15 24.28
N ARG A 96 -6.41 18.34 24.12
CA ARG A 96 -6.72 19.22 22.97
C ARG A 96 -6.01 18.87 21.66
N GLU A 97 -4.99 18.01 21.71
CA GLU A 97 -4.04 17.86 20.59
C GLU A 97 -3.87 16.40 20.12
N ASN A 98 -4.49 15.41 20.78
CA ASN A 98 -4.33 14.00 20.43
C ASN A 98 -5.68 13.28 20.38
N ILE A 99 -5.80 12.29 19.50
CA ILE A 99 -6.94 11.37 19.47
C ILE A 99 -6.91 10.50 20.73
N ASP A 100 -8.00 10.53 21.52
CA ASP A 100 -8.17 9.63 22.65
C ASP A 100 -8.56 8.23 22.14
N PRO A 101 -7.72 7.20 22.39
CA PRO A 101 -8.03 5.83 21.99
C PRO A 101 -9.29 5.28 22.67
N LYS A 102 -9.64 5.76 23.88
CA LYS A 102 -10.86 5.35 24.60
C LYS A 102 -12.10 5.83 23.86
N ILE A 103 -12.13 7.10 23.45
CA ILE A 103 -13.28 7.66 22.74
C ILE A 103 -13.38 7.05 21.35
N THR A 104 -12.25 6.89 20.66
CA THR A 104 -12.22 6.23 19.35
C THR A 104 -12.75 4.79 19.43
N MET A 105 -12.37 4.02 20.47
CA MET A 105 -12.94 2.70 20.71
C MET A 105 -14.43 2.73 21.05
N ALA A 106 -14.90 3.72 21.81
CA ALA A 106 -16.32 3.87 22.12
C ALA A 106 -17.15 4.10 20.84
N ILE A 107 -16.75 5.07 20.00
CA ILE A 107 -17.39 5.34 18.71
C ILE A 107 -17.34 4.10 17.82
N ALA A 108 -16.21 3.41 17.74
CA ALA A 108 -16.08 2.19 16.95
C ALA A 108 -17.04 1.08 17.40
N ARG A 109 -17.25 0.91 18.72
CA ARG A 109 -18.20 -0.06 19.27
C ARG A 109 -19.65 0.29 18.92
N GLU A 110 -20.02 1.57 18.99
CA GLU A 110 -21.36 2.03 18.59
C GLU A 110 -21.61 1.80 17.11
N VAL A 111 -20.66 2.18 16.24
CA VAL A 111 -20.73 1.94 14.80
C VAL A 111 -20.83 0.44 14.49
N ALA A 112 -20.06 -0.39 15.19
CA ALA A 112 -20.14 -1.85 15.07
C ALA A 112 -21.51 -2.41 15.48
N SER A 113 -22.19 -1.79 16.45
CA SER A 113 -23.56 -2.20 16.83
C SER A 113 -24.59 -1.86 15.76
N VAL A 114 -24.46 -0.70 15.12
CA VAL A 114 -25.37 -0.22 14.06
C VAL A 114 -25.20 -1.05 12.79
N THR A 115 -23.96 -1.37 12.41
CA THR A 115 -23.68 -2.20 11.23
C THR A 115 -24.23 -3.63 11.36
N LYS A 116 -24.25 -4.22 12.57
CA LYS A 116 -24.92 -5.51 12.84
C LYS A 116 -26.43 -5.50 12.58
N LEU A 117 -27.06 -4.32 12.53
CA LEU A 117 -28.46 -4.17 12.18
C LEU A 117 -28.70 -4.19 10.66
N GLY A 118 -27.65 -4.16 9.83
CA GLY A 118 -27.73 -4.09 8.37
C GLY A 118 -27.68 -2.67 7.82
N VAL A 119 -27.28 -1.70 8.64
CA VAL A 119 -27.12 -0.29 8.24
C VAL A 119 -25.69 -0.07 7.75
N GLU A 120 -25.53 0.56 6.59
CA GLU A 120 -24.25 1.01 6.05
C GLU A 120 -23.85 2.34 6.67
N VAL A 121 -22.68 2.39 7.32
CA VAL A 121 -22.20 3.60 8.02
C VAL A 121 -20.92 4.10 7.34
N GLN A 122 -20.90 5.39 6.99
CA GLN A 122 -19.69 6.12 6.60
C GLN A 122 -19.33 7.14 7.67
N ILE A 123 -18.04 7.39 7.90
CA ILE A 123 -17.57 8.33 8.94
C ILE A 123 -16.78 9.47 8.29
N VAL A 124 -17.02 10.71 8.74
CA VAL A 124 -16.29 11.91 8.31
C VAL A 124 -15.72 12.61 9.54
N PHE A 125 -14.41 12.87 9.54
CA PHE A 125 -13.71 13.68 10.55
C PHE A 125 -12.69 14.61 9.87
N ARG A 126 -12.21 15.67 10.53
CA ARG A 126 -11.22 16.57 9.90
C ARG A 126 -9.82 16.01 10.10
N MET A 127 -9.05 15.91 9.01
CA MET A 127 -7.69 15.36 9.08
C MET A 127 -6.76 16.19 9.99
N SER A 128 -6.98 17.50 10.06
CA SER A 128 -6.21 18.43 10.91
C SER A 128 -6.26 18.10 12.41
N GLU A 129 -7.22 17.29 12.84
CA GLU A 129 -7.39 16.83 14.23
C GLU A 129 -6.56 15.57 14.52
N VAL A 130 -6.05 14.91 13.47
CA VAL A 130 -5.26 13.67 13.53
C VAL A 130 -3.80 13.92 13.19
N ALA A 131 -3.57 14.69 12.12
CA ALA A 131 -2.25 15.06 11.65
C ALA A 131 -2.30 16.42 10.96
N GLU A 132 -1.17 17.10 10.90
CA GLU A 132 -1.09 18.34 10.12
C GLU A 132 -1.30 18.06 8.62
N PRO A 133 -2.01 18.96 7.89
CA PRO A 133 -2.09 18.85 6.45
C PRO A 133 -0.70 18.99 5.82
N TYR A 134 -0.44 18.25 4.76
CA TYR A 134 0.82 18.34 4.06
C TYR A 134 1.01 19.75 3.45
N ILE A 135 2.06 20.43 3.90
CA ILE A 135 2.50 21.71 3.36
C ILE A 135 4.01 21.57 3.11
N ARG A 136 4.44 21.57 1.85
CA ARG A 136 5.85 21.37 1.43
C ARG A 136 6.84 22.19 2.27
N ARG A 137 6.60 23.50 2.39
CA ARG A 137 7.47 24.41 3.16
C ARG A 137 7.57 24.04 4.64
N ARG A 138 6.49 23.53 5.22
CA ARG A 138 6.42 23.10 6.63
C ARG A 138 7.18 21.79 6.82
N ALA A 139 6.99 20.83 5.92
CA ALA A 139 7.73 19.57 5.92
C ALA A 139 9.25 19.82 5.84
N LEU A 140 9.70 20.65 4.90
CA LEU A 140 11.10 21.07 4.78
C LEU A 140 11.61 21.70 6.08
N ARG A 141 10.85 22.62 6.69
CA ARG A 141 11.22 23.22 7.98
C ARG A 141 11.30 22.23 9.13
N HIS A 142 10.50 21.16 9.11
CA HIS A 142 10.62 20.09 10.11
C HIS A 142 11.92 19.31 9.90
N LEU A 143 12.29 19.02 8.65
CA LEU A 143 13.57 18.36 8.31
C LEU A 143 14.78 19.23 8.67
N GLU A 144 14.75 20.54 8.38
CA GLU A 144 15.80 21.51 8.77
C GLU A 144 16.03 21.56 10.29
N LYS A 145 15.02 21.19 11.10
CA LYS A 145 15.10 21.11 12.56
C LYS A 145 15.52 19.73 13.08
N GLY A 146 15.91 18.81 12.20
CA GLY A 146 16.29 17.44 12.56
C GLY A 146 15.12 16.57 13.02
N ARG A 147 13.87 16.90 12.65
CA ARG A 147 12.70 16.08 13.00
C ARG A 147 12.43 15.03 11.94
N VAL A 148 11.95 13.88 12.38
CA VAL A 148 11.37 12.88 11.50
C VAL A 148 10.01 13.37 11.01
N VAL A 149 9.78 13.32 9.70
CA VAL A 149 8.51 13.68 9.05
C VAL A 149 7.92 12.42 8.45
N ILE A 150 6.66 12.12 8.78
CA ILE A 150 5.92 10.97 8.27
C ILE A 150 4.84 11.49 7.32
N PHE A 151 4.91 11.09 6.04
CA PHE A 151 3.86 11.35 5.08
C PHE A 151 2.82 10.22 5.11
N ALA A 152 1.55 10.58 5.27
CA ALA A 152 0.43 9.65 5.26
C ALA A 152 -0.54 9.98 4.12
N ALA A 153 -1.49 9.05 3.85
CA ALA A 153 -2.51 9.17 2.81
C ALA A 153 -2.00 9.22 1.35
N GLY A 154 -0.73 8.90 1.10
CA GLY A 154 -0.16 8.84 -0.24
C GLY A 154 -0.22 10.20 -0.97
N THR A 155 -0.72 10.19 -2.21
CA THR A 155 -0.96 11.43 -2.98
C THR A 155 -2.27 12.13 -2.59
N GLY A 156 -3.14 11.46 -1.83
CA GLY A 156 -4.50 11.91 -1.55
C GLY A 156 -5.51 11.64 -2.68
N ASN A 157 -5.07 11.08 -3.81
CA ASN A 157 -5.91 10.81 -4.96
C ASN A 157 -6.13 9.29 -5.16
N PRO A 158 -7.34 8.85 -5.56
CA PRO A 158 -7.55 7.46 -5.94
C PRO A 158 -6.71 7.10 -7.17
N PHE A 159 -6.46 5.81 -7.37
CA PHE A 159 -5.70 5.24 -8.50
C PHE A 159 -4.18 5.49 -8.49
N PHE A 160 -3.64 6.16 -7.47
CA PHE A 160 -2.20 6.30 -7.27
C PHE A 160 -1.70 5.33 -6.21
N THR A 161 -0.54 4.72 -6.47
CA THR A 161 0.12 3.83 -5.51
C THR A 161 0.85 4.63 -4.43
N THR A 162 1.20 3.97 -3.34
CA THR A 162 2.09 4.54 -2.32
C THR A 162 3.50 4.79 -2.86
N ASP A 163 3.94 4.00 -3.85
CA ASP A 163 5.23 4.20 -4.51
C ASP A 163 5.25 5.51 -5.31
N THR A 164 4.16 5.83 -6.04
CA THR A 164 4.04 7.12 -6.72
C THR A 164 4.05 8.28 -5.74
N ALA A 165 3.39 8.11 -4.58
CA ALA A 165 3.43 9.11 -3.52
C ALA A 165 4.85 9.30 -2.97
N ALA A 166 5.60 8.22 -2.78
CA ALA A 166 6.99 8.27 -2.32
C ALA A 166 7.88 9.03 -3.32
N ALA A 167 7.77 8.71 -4.61
CA ALA A 167 8.48 9.42 -5.68
C ALA A 167 8.14 10.92 -5.73
N LEU A 168 6.84 11.26 -5.59
CA LEU A 168 6.39 12.65 -5.55
C LEU A 168 6.94 13.40 -4.34
N ARG A 169 6.83 12.82 -3.14
CA ARG A 169 7.34 13.46 -1.92
C ARG A 169 8.86 13.58 -1.95
N CYS A 170 9.57 12.63 -2.54
CA CYS A 170 11.02 12.70 -2.76
C CYS A 170 11.40 13.96 -3.53
N SER A 171 10.73 14.22 -4.65
CA SER A 171 10.94 15.44 -5.45
C SER A 171 10.59 16.71 -4.67
N GLU A 172 9.46 16.73 -3.98
CA GLU A 172 9.02 17.93 -3.26
C GLU A 172 9.94 18.31 -2.09
N ILE A 173 10.51 17.32 -1.38
CA ILE A 173 11.44 17.59 -0.27
C ILE A 173 12.91 17.68 -0.71
N ASN A 174 13.18 17.56 -2.01
CA ASN A 174 14.53 17.50 -2.59
C ASN A 174 15.37 16.37 -1.98
N ALA A 175 14.78 15.19 -1.77
CA ALA A 175 15.53 14.02 -1.37
C ALA A 175 16.26 13.41 -2.57
N GLU A 176 17.44 12.82 -2.31
CA GLU A 176 18.30 12.24 -3.35
C GLU A 176 17.89 10.81 -3.72
N VAL A 177 17.33 10.07 -2.75
CA VAL A 177 17.03 8.65 -2.88
C VAL A 177 15.70 8.26 -2.24
N VAL A 178 14.96 7.38 -2.91
CA VAL A 178 13.80 6.66 -2.35
C VAL A 178 14.25 5.29 -1.86
N LEU A 179 14.12 5.03 -0.55
CA LEU A 179 14.39 3.71 0.03
C LEU A 179 13.08 2.95 0.20
N LYS A 180 12.85 1.92 -0.61
CA LYS A 180 11.67 1.07 -0.57
C LYS A 180 11.94 -0.22 0.19
N VAL A 181 11.36 -0.36 1.37
CA VAL A 181 11.46 -1.59 2.17
C VAL A 181 10.50 -2.66 1.62
N THR A 182 10.99 -3.88 1.42
CA THR A 182 10.20 -5.01 0.94
C THR A 182 10.49 -6.31 1.70
N ASN A 183 9.76 -7.38 1.38
CA ASN A 183 9.96 -8.71 2.00
C ASN A 183 11.05 -9.56 1.32
N VAL A 184 11.82 -8.96 0.42
CA VAL A 184 12.98 -9.55 -0.24
C VAL A 184 14.11 -8.56 -0.08
N ASP A 185 15.31 -9.07 0.10
CA ASP A 185 16.58 -8.40 0.40
C ASP A 185 17.16 -7.55 -0.75
N GLY A 186 16.40 -7.38 -1.84
CA GLY A 186 16.71 -6.43 -2.89
C GLY A 186 16.00 -6.75 -4.19
N MET A 187 16.62 -6.34 -5.30
CA MET A 187 16.09 -6.54 -6.64
C MET A 187 16.77 -7.74 -7.30
N TYR A 188 15.96 -8.64 -7.87
CA TYR A 188 16.44 -9.84 -8.54
C TYR A 188 16.13 -9.77 -10.04
N ASP A 189 16.92 -10.49 -10.85
CA ASP A 189 16.66 -10.68 -12.28
C ASP A 189 15.38 -11.49 -12.60
N ALA A 190 14.97 -12.34 -11.66
CA ALA A 190 13.75 -13.14 -11.68
C ALA A 190 13.15 -13.22 -10.27
N ASP A 191 11.89 -13.62 -10.14
CA ASP A 191 11.27 -13.77 -8.82
C ASP A 191 11.96 -14.90 -8.02
N PRO A 192 12.64 -14.60 -6.89
CA PRO A 192 13.38 -15.59 -6.11
C PRO A 192 12.47 -16.66 -5.48
N LYS A 193 11.16 -16.40 -5.37
CA LYS A 193 10.20 -17.39 -4.86
C LYS A 193 9.90 -18.50 -5.88
N HIS A 194 10.00 -18.19 -7.16
CA HIS A 194 9.67 -19.10 -8.25
C HIS A 194 10.93 -19.64 -8.94
N ASN A 195 12.01 -18.87 -8.96
CA ASN A 195 13.28 -19.23 -9.56
C ASN A 195 14.39 -19.27 -8.49
N PRO A 196 14.86 -20.46 -8.08
CA PRO A 196 15.95 -20.58 -7.09
C PRO A 196 17.31 -20.09 -7.63
N ASN A 197 17.44 -19.92 -8.94
CA ASN A 197 18.64 -19.37 -9.58
C ASN A 197 18.57 -17.85 -9.77
N ALA A 198 17.58 -17.16 -9.17
CA ALA A 198 17.47 -15.71 -9.26
C ALA A 198 18.71 -15.06 -8.64
N SER A 199 19.32 -14.13 -9.38
CA SER A 199 20.51 -13.41 -8.96
C SER A 199 20.15 -11.99 -8.50
N LEU A 200 20.75 -11.57 -7.38
CA LEU A 200 20.58 -10.24 -6.84
C LEU A 200 21.32 -9.23 -7.74
N LEU A 201 20.63 -8.15 -8.10
CA LEU A 201 21.16 -7.07 -8.90
C LEU A 201 21.65 -5.94 -7.98
N GLU A 202 22.96 -5.68 -7.99
CA GLU A 202 23.56 -4.61 -7.17
C GLU A 202 23.24 -3.22 -7.72
N THR A 203 23.10 -3.08 -9.03
CA THR A 203 22.77 -1.82 -9.68
C THR A 203 22.02 -2.06 -10.97
N VAL A 204 20.99 -1.27 -11.21
CA VAL A 204 20.18 -1.34 -12.44
C VAL A 204 19.79 0.06 -12.87
N SER A 205 19.80 0.29 -14.18
CA SER A 205 19.33 1.54 -14.77
C SER A 205 17.81 1.56 -14.96
N TYR A 206 17.18 2.75 -15.02
CA TYR A 206 15.73 2.86 -15.31
C TYR A 206 15.30 2.16 -16.61
N HIS A 207 16.18 2.21 -17.62
CA HIS A 207 15.94 1.56 -18.90
C HIS A 207 15.86 0.04 -18.73
N GLU A 208 16.76 -0.55 -17.94
CA GLU A 208 16.74 -1.99 -17.66
C GLU A 208 15.54 -2.39 -16.81
N VAL A 209 15.14 -1.59 -15.83
CA VAL A 209 13.93 -1.84 -15.02
C VAL A 209 12.70 -1.95 -15.94
N THR A 210 12.59 -1.06 -16.92
CA THR A 210 11.47 -1.06 -17.88
C THR A 210 11.59 -2.19 -18.90
N THR A 211 12.78 -2.43 -19.44
CA THR A 211 13.00 -3.41 -20.53
C THR A 211 12.88 -4.85 -20.03
N ARG A 212 13.37 -5.13 -18.81
CA ARG A 212 13.33 -6.45 -18.19
C ARG A 212 12.08 -6.68 -17.35
N ASP A 213 11.16 -5.71 -17.33
CA ASP A 213 9.91 -5.73 -16.55
C ASP A 213 10.15 -6.09 -15.07
N LEU A 214 11.16 -5.45 -14.46
CA LEU A 214 11.52 -5.71 -13.07
C LEU A 214 10.47 -5.07 -12.15
N SER A 215 9.77 -5.91 -11.40
CA SER A 215 8.71 -5.47 -10.48
C SER A 215 9.29 -4.79 -9.24
N VAL A 216 9.68 -3.51 -9.37
CA VAL A 216 10.21 -2.69 -8.27
C VAL A 216 9.17 -1.71 -7.74
N MET A 217 8.60 -0.89 -8.60
CA MET A 217 7.52 0.07 -8.34
C MET A 217 6.56 0.05 -9.53
N ASP A 218 5.40 0.69 -9.40
CA ASP A 218 4.56 0.92 -10.56
C ASP A 218 5.24 1.88 -11.56
N MET A 219 4.86 1.76 -12.84
CA MET A 219 5.48 2.54 -13.91
C MET A 219 5.38 4.04 -13.70
N THR A 220 4.32 4.55 -13.06
CA THR A 220 4.17 5.98 -12.78
C THR A 220 5.26 6.46 -11.83
N ALA A 221 5.53 5.71 -10.76
CA ALA A 221 6.60 6.03 -9.82
C ALA A 221 7.99 5.94 -10.47
N ILE A 222 8.23 4.94 -11.31
CA ILE A 222 9.50 4.77 -12.04
C ILE A 222 9.75 5.97 -12.95
N THR A 223 8.77 6.35 -13.77
CA THR A 223 8.88 7.51 -14.68
C THR A 223 9.09 8.80 -13.90
N LEU A 224 8.36 9.00 -12.80
CA LEU A 224 8.53 10.21 -11.98
C LEU A 224 9.92 10.31 -11.36
N CYS A 225 10.47 9.19 -10.87
CA CYS A 225 11.85 9.13 -10.39
C CYS A 225 12.85 9.38 -11.52
N GLN A 226 12.62 8.83 -12.72
CA GLN A 226 13.50 9.02 -13.87
C GLN A 226 13.54 10.48 -14.34
N GLU A 227 12.38 11.14 -14.46
CA GLU A 227 12.27 12.54 -14.88
C GLU A 227 12.94 13.51 -13.91
N ASN A 228 12.90 13.20 -12.61
CA ASN A 228 13.50 14.01 -11.56
C ASN A 228 14.90 13.52 -11.14
N GLN A 229 15.46 12.52 -11.84
CA GLN A 229 16.78 11.93 -11.56
C GLN A 229 16.95 11.41 -10.12
N HIS A 230 15.87 10.93 -9.50
CA HIS A 230 15.88 10.39 -8.13
C HIS A 230 16.23 8.91 -8.11
N SER A 231 17.37 8.56 -7.54
CA SER A 231 17.73 7.16 -7.31
C SER A 231 16.68 6.46 -6.43
N PHE A 232 16.49 5.15 -6.59
CA PHE A 232 15.67 4.37 -5.68
C PHE A 232 16.31 3.04 -5.34
N CYS A 233 16.35 2.68 -4.07
CA CYS A 233 16.89 1.41 -3.60
C CYS A 233 15.77 0.55 -3.02
N ARG A 234 15.82 -0.74 -3.29
CA ARG A 234 14.96 -1.73 -2.63
C ARG A 234 15.74 -2.35 -1.47
N LEU A 235 15.20 -2.22 -0.26
CA LEU A 235 15.73 -2.78 0.98
C LEU A 235 14.96 -4.04 1.40
#